data_AF-A0A3A4UQY2-F1
#
_entry.id   AF-A0A3A4UQY2-F1
#
_cell.length_a   1.000
_cell.length_b   1.000
_cell.length_c   1.000
_cell.angle_alpha   90.00
_cell.angle_beta   90.00
_cell.angle_gamma   90.00
#
_symmetry.space_group_name_H-M   'P 1'
#
loop_
_entity.id
_entity.type
_entity.pdbx_description
1 polymer ?
#
loop_
_entity_poly.entity_id
_entity_poly.type
_entity_poly.pdbx_seq_one_letter_code
_entity_poly.pdbx_strand_id
1 'polypeptide(L)'
;MKLGRLFAEEEKVAALVREVSQGLLDLDEFVLAKSPLELAKAEVIGRRIRRSCDQMNEHVHEAKKVIGALMLEKSAVRFRGAEKALHEMESELAQIHGDIESIGSLAESFYSAENREVVFQNLNAQYAQLMRHVMALMATEAVLK
;
A
#
# COMPACT_ATOMS: atom_id res chain seq x y z
N MET A 1 7.11 9.63 -23.83
CA MET A 1 6.12 8.76 -23.14
C MET A 1 5.12 9.62 -22.37
N LYS A 2 3.85 9.22 -22.23
CA LYS A 2 2.80 10.02 -21.53
C LYS A 2 2.69 9.59 -20.05
N LEU A 3 2.69 10.56 -19.14
CA LEU A 3 2.46 10.42 -17.69
C LEU A 3 1.18 9.67 -17.30
N GLY A 4 0.21 9.55 -18.20
CA GLY A 4 -0.99 8.74 -17.96
C GLY A 4 -0.69 7.26 -17.66
N ARG A 5 0.49 6.75 -18.04
CA ARG A 5 0.93 5.38 -17.68
C ARG A 5 1.36 5.23 -16.22
N LEU A 6 1.72 6.31 -15.52
CA LEU A 6 2.14 6.25 -14.11
C LEU A 6 1.01 5.75 -13.20
N PHE A 7 -0.26 5.88 -13.65
CA PHE A 7 -1.46 5.49 -12.91
C PHE A 7 -2.50 4.73 -13.76
N ALA A 8 -2.10 4.14 -14.89
CA ALA A 8 -2.94 3.16 -15.56
C ALA A 8 -3.27 1.95 -14.64
N GLU A 9 -2.49 1.80 -13.57
CA GLU A 9 -2.63 0.79 -12.52
C GLU A 9 -3.34 1.31 -11.26
N GLU A 10 -3.86 2.55 -11.24
CA GLU A 10 -4.51 3.14 -10.05
C GLU A 10 -5.74 2.35 -9.62
N GLU A 11 -6.56 1.89 -10.57
CA GLU A 11 -7.70 1.02 -10.27
C GLU A 11 -7.26 -0.32 -9.68
N LYS A 12 -6.11 -0.85 -10.11
CA LYS A 12 -5.53 -2.10 -9.60
C LYS A 12 -4.98 -1.90 -8.19
N VAL A 13 -4.20 -0.83 -7.96
CA VAL A 13 -3.72 -0.47 -6.63
C VAL A 13 -4.91 -0.23 -5.69
N ALA A 14 -5.95 0.49 -6.12
CA ALA A 14 -7.16 0.71 -5.31
C ALA A 14 -7.94 -0.59 -5.04
N ALA A 15 -7.97 -1.53 -5.98
CA ALA A 15 -8.53 -2.86 -5.74
C ALA A 15 -7.72 -3.62 -4.68
N LEU A 16 -6.39 -3.62 -4.78
CA LEU A 16 -5.50 -4.30 -3.84
C LEU A 16 -5.52 -3.67 -2.44
N VAL A 17 -5.60 -2.34 -2.35
CA VAL A 17 -5.79 -1.62 -1.08
C VAL A 17 -7.11 -2.03 -0.42
N ARG A 18 -8.19 -2.22 -1.20
CA ARG A 18 -9.46 -2.75 -0.67
C ARG A 18 -9.35 -4.18 -0.19
N GLU A 19 -8.60 -5.04 -0.89
CA GLU A 19 -8.31 -6.41 -0.43
C GLU A 19 -7.54 -6.43 0.89
N VAL A 20 -6.55 -5.53 1.05
CA VAL A 20 -5.84 -5.34 2.32
C VAL A 20 -6.80 -4.88 3.41
N SER A 21 -7.66 -3.90 3.13
CA SER A 21 -8.67 -3.42 4.07
C SER A 21 -9.61 -4.53 4.54
N GLN A 22 -10.11 -5.34 3.62
CA GLN A 22 -10.98 -6.46 3.95
C GLN A 22 -10.23 -7.51 4.76
N GLY A 23 -9.00 -7.84 4.40
CA GLY A 23 -8.16 -8.74 5.18
C GLY A 23 -7.91 -8.25 6.61
N LEU A 24 -7.72 -6.95 6.82
CA LEU A 24 -7.58 -6.38 8.16
C LEU A 24 -8.87 -6.54 8.97
N LEU A 25 -10.03 -6.28 8.39
CA LEU A 25 -11.32 -6.53 9.06
C LEU A 25 -11.47 -8.01 9.43
N ASP A 26 -11.10 -8.91 8.54
CA ASP A 26 -11.17 -10.35 8.80
C ASP A 26 -10.17 -10.78 9.90
N LEU A 27 -9.01 -10.13 10.02
CA LEU A 27 -8.02 -10.42 11.08
C LEU A 27 -8.48 -9.96 12.47
N ASP A 28 -9.33 -8.94 12.56
CA ASP A 28 -9.86 -8.44 13.83
C ASP A 28 -10.55 -9.55 14.64
N GLU A 29 -11.29 -10.42 13.94
CA GLU A 29 -11.97 -11.58 14.53
C GLU A 29 -11.01 -12.56 15.22
N PHE A 30 -9.72 -12.53 14.88
CA PHE A 30 -8.72 -13.47 15.35
C PHE A 30 -7.69 -12.88 16.33
N VAL A 31 -7.87 -11.62 16.77
CA VAL A 31 -6.96 -10.98 17.73
C VAL A 31 -6.83 -11.81 19.01
N LEU A 32 -7.94 -12.34 19.52
CA LEU A 32 -8.00 -13.15 20.74
C LEU A 32 -8.10 -14.66 20.48
N ALA A 33 -7.87 -15.11 19.23
CA ALA A 33 -7.93 -16.51 18.84
C ALA A 33 -7.01 -17.39 19.70
N LYS A 34 -7.48 -18.58 20.06
CA LYS A 34 -6.72 -19.56 20.86
C LYS A 34 -6.75 -20.95 20.28
N SER A 35 -7.77 -21.29 19.50
CA SER A 35 -7.88 -22.62 18.91
C SER A 35 -6.95 -22.77 17.69
N PRO A 36 -6.39 -23.97 17.45
CA PRO A 36 -5.57 -24.22 16.27
C PRO A 36 -6.29 -23.89 14.95
N LEU A 37 -7.60 -24.09 14.89
CA LEU A 37 -8.40 -23.80 13.71
C LEU A 37 -8.51 -22.29 13.44
N GLU A 38 -8.73 -21.48 14.47
CA GLU A 38 -8.75 -20.02 14.33
C GLU A 38 -7.39 -19.48 13.89
N LEU A 39 -6.30 -20.01 14.46
CA LEU A 39 -4.94 -19.61 14.09
C LEU A 39 -4.62 -19.97 12.63
N ALA A 40 -5.04 -21.14 12.16
CA ALA A 40 -4.90 -21.52 10.75
C ALA A 40 -5.70 -20.61 9.81
N LYS A 41 -6.92 -20.18 10.21
CA LYS A 41 -7.69 -19.20 9.45
C LYS A 41 -7.00 -17.84 9.41
N ALA A 42 -6.48 -17.38 10.54
CA ALA A 42 -5.73 -16.13 10.63
C ALA A 42 -4.48 -16.16 9.73
N GLU A 43 -3.76 -17.29 9.69
CA GLU A 43 -2.61 -17.49 8.79
C GLU A 43 -3.01 -17.35 7.31
N VAL A 44 -4.12 -17.98 6.91
CA VAL A 44 -4.61 -17.90 5.52
C VAL A 44 -4.95 -16.44 5.14
N ILE A 45 -5.59 -15.70 6.04
CA ILE A 45 -5.91 -14.29 5.84
C ILE A 45 -4.62 -13.46 5.75
N GLY A 46 -3.68 -13.66 6.67
CA GLY A 46 -2.37 -13.00 6.68
C GLY A 46 -1.62 -13.19 5.36
N ARG A 47 -1.55 -14.43 4.85
CA ARG A 47 -0.96 -14.74 3.54
C ARG A 47 -1.73 -14.12 2.36
N ARG A 48 -3.05 -13.92 2.47
CA ARG A 48 -3.84 -13.21 1.44
C ARG A 48 -3.49 -11.72 1.42
N ILE A 49 -3.36 -11.09 2.58
CA ILE A 49 -2.89 -9.69 2.69
C ILE A 49 -1.49 -9.56 2.10
N ARG A 50 -0.55 -10.45 2.49
CA ARG A 50 0.82 -10.47 1.94
C ARG A 50 0.84 -10.52 0.42
N ARG A 51 0.08 -11.43 -0.20
CA ARG A 51 -0.02 -11.53 -1.66
C ARG A 51 -0.54 -10.25 -2.30
N SER A 52 -1.52 -9.59 -1.68
CA SER A 52 -2.04 -8.30 -2.17
C SER A 52 -0.97 -7.21 -2.06
N CYS A 53 -0.20 -7.20 -0.98
CA CYS A 53 0.96 -6.32 -0.82
C CYS A 53 2.03 -6.57 -1.89
N ASP A 54 2.41 -7.82 -2.14
CA ASP A 54 3.41 -8.16 -3.17
C ASP A 54 2.96 -7.68 -4.56
N GLN A 55 1.68 -7.84 -4.90
CA GLN A 55 1.11 -7.32 -6.15
C GLN A 55 1.13 -5.79 -6.23
N MET A 56 0.80 -5.09 -5.15
CA MET A 56 0.91 -3.61 -5.12
C MET A 56 2.37 -3.19 -5.31
N ASN A 57 3.30 -3.93 -4.72
CA ASN A 57 4.72 -3.64 -4.80
C ASN A 57 5.26 -3.73 -6.23
N GLU A 58 4.80 -4.70 -7.03
CA GLU A 58 5.11 -4.79 -8.46
C GLU A 58 4.68 -3.52 -9.20
N HIS A 59 3.46 -3.02 -8.95
CA HIS A 59 2.95 -1.80 -9.57
C HIS A 59 3.73 -0.55 -9.13
N VAL A 60 4.07 -0.44 -7.84
CA VAL A 60 4.91 0.65 -7.32
C VAL A 60 6.30 0.63 -7.96
N HIS A 61 6.90 -0.56 -8.11
CA HIS A 61 8.21 -0.71 -8.73
C HIS A 61 8.22 -0.27 -10.20
N GLU A 62 7.19 -0.64 -10.97
CA GLU A 62 7.04 -0.18 -12.35
C GLU A 62 6.85 1.34 -12.43
N ALA A 63 6.07 1.94 -11.52
CA ALA A 63 5.93 3.39 -11.44
C ALA A 63 7.28 4.08 -11.13
N LYS A 64 8.07 3.54 -10.20
CA LYS A 64 9.42 4.06 -9.88
C LYS A 64 10.35 4.02 -11.09
N LYS A 65 10.34 2.95 -11.90
CA LYS A 65 11.13 2.87 -13.15
C LYS A 65 10.75 3.98 -14.12
N VAL A 66 9.46 4.24 -14.29
CA VAL A 66 8.97 5.31 -15.18
C VAL A 66 9.42 6.68 -14.70
N ILE A 67 9.33 6.95 -13.39
CA ILE A 67 9.83 8.23 -12.82
C ILE A 67 11.34 8.35 -13.03
N GLY A 68 12.11 7.30 -12.73
CA GLY A 68 13.57 7.31 -12.91
C GLY A 68 13.99 7.62 -14.35
N ALA A 69 13.29 7.05 -15.34
CA ALA A 69 13.53 7.35 -16.74
C ALA A 69 13.18 8.82 -17.09
N LEU A 70 12.09 9.36 -16.55
CA LEU A 70 11.70 10.76 -16.77
C LEU A 70 12.68 11.76 -16.14
N MET A 71 13.27 11.40 -14.99
CA MET A 71 14.24 12.25 -14.28
C MET A 71 15.54 12.48 -15.05
N LEU A 72 15.84 11.64 -16.05
CA LEU A 72 16.99 11.85 -16.95
C LEU A 72 16.78 13.05 -17.90
N GLU A 73 15.53 13.41 -18.17
CA GLU A 73 15.18 14.44 -19.15
C GLU A 73 14.61 15.70 -18.51
N LYS A 74 13.93 15.56 -17.36
CA LYS A 74 13.15 16.64 -16.72
C LYS A 74 13.26 16.56 -15.20
N SER A 75 13.09 17.70 -14.52
CA SER A 75 12.97 17.76 -13.06
C SER A 75 11.51 17.71 -12.59
N ALA A 76 10.58 18.18 -13.42
CA ALA A 76 9.17 18.28 -13.13
C ALA A 76 8.29 17.93 -14.34
N VAL A 77 7.04 17.61 -14.06
CA VAL A 77 6.06 17.14 -15.03
C VAL A 77 4.70 17.71 -14.72
N ARG A 78 3.92 18.03 -15.77
CA ARG A 78 2.51 18.35 -15.59
C ARG A 78 1.72 17.07 -15.38
N PHE A 79 1.20 16.89 -14.17
CA PHE A 79 0.43 15.74 -13.72
C PHE A 79 -0.91 16.22 -13.13
N ARG A 80 -2.03 15.70 -13.66
CA ARG A 80 -3.40 16.08 -13.25
C ARG A 80 -3.62 17.60 -13.15
N GLY A 81 -3.16 18.34 -14.16
CA GLY A 81 -3.33 19.79 -14.23
C GLY A 81 -2.30 20.61 -13.45
N ALA A 82 -1.62 20.01 -12.47
CA ALA A 82 -0.58 20.65 -11.65
C ALA A 82 0.84 20.29 -12.12
N GLU A 83 1.82 21.13 -11.82
CA GLU A 83 3.24 20.78 -11.96
C GLU A 83 3.69 20.04 -10.70
N LYS A 84 4.20 18.81 -10.87
CA LYS A 84 4.78 18.01 -9.78
C LYS A 84 6.26 17.76 -10.04
N ALA A 85 7.07 17.88 -9.00
CA ALA A 85 8.47 17.54 -9.09
C ALA A 85 8.65 16.02 -9.08
N LEU A 86 9.47 15.48 -9.99
CA LEU A 86 9.63 14.04 -10.15
C LEU A 86 10.28 13.37 -8.93
N HIS A 87 11.18 14.08 -8.23
CA HIS A 87 11.82 13.57 -7.02
C HIS A 87 10.86 13.43 -5.84
N GLU A 88 9.86 14.32 -5.74
CA GLU A 88 8.80 14.22 -4.72
C GLU A 88 7.92 13.00 -5.00
N MET A 89 7.53 12.80 -6.26
CA MET A 89 6.76 11.62 -6.67
C MET A 89 7.54 10.31 -6.43
N GLU A 90 8.85 10.30 -6.65
CA GLU A 90 9.70 9.13 -6.33
C GLU A 90 9.74 8.86 -4.81
N SER A 91 9.85 9.91 -4.01
CA SER A 91 9.85 9.83 -2.55
C SER A 91 8.51 9.31 -2.01
N GLU A 92 7.38 9.78 -2.55
CA GLU A 92 6.04 9.27 -2.21
C GLU A 92 5.91 7.78 -2.53
N LEU A 93 6.37 7.34 -3.71
CA LEU A 93 6.37 5.92 -4.06
C LEU A 93 7.28 5.07 -3.15
N ALA A 94 8.40 5.63 -2.69
CA ALA A 94 9.27 4.95 -1.74
C ALA A 94 8.60 4.76 -0.36
N GLN A 95 7.83 5.75 0.09
CA GLN A 95 7.03 5.64 1.32
C GLN A 95 5.94 4.57 1.19
N ILE A 96 5.18 4.58 0.09
CA ILE A 96 4.17 3.56 -0.21
C ILE A 96 4.79 2.16 -0.21
N HIS A 97 5.97 1.99 -0.83
CA HIS A 97 6.69 0.71 -0.81
C HIS A 97 6.99 0.23 0.61
N GLY A 98 7.49 1.13 1.48
CA GLY A 98 7.79 0.81 2.87
C GLY A 98 6.56 0.40 3.68
N ASP A 99 5.43 1.09 3.49
CA ASP A 99 4.17 0.75 4.15
C ASP A 99 3.67 -0.63 3.70
N ILE A 100 3.69 -0.92 2.39
CA ILE A 100 3.24 -2.19 1.81
C ILE A 100 4.05 -3.36 2.37
N GLU A 101 5.38 -3.24 2.42
CA GLU A 101 6.25 -4.30 2.94
C GLU A 101 6.00 -4.53 4.44
N SER A 102 5.84 -3.44 5.20
CA SER A 102 5.55 -3.51 6.63
C SER A 102 4.22 -4.20 6.91
N ILE A 103 3.16 -3.83 6.18
CA ILE A 103 1.84 -4.47 6.28
C ILE A 103 1.94 -5.95 5.92
N GLY A 104 2.60 -6.28 4.81
CA GLY A 104 2.74 -7.66 4.34
C GLY A 104 3.43 -8.56 5.36
N SER A 105 4.55 -8.10 5.93
CA SER A 105 5.32 -8.83 6.95
C SER A 105 4.54 -9.02 8.27
N LEU A 106 3.88 -7.95 8.76
CA LEU A 106 3.07 -8.01 9.97
C LEU A 106 1.86 -8.93 9.79
N ALA A 107 1.21 -8.89 8.63
CA ALA A 107 0.04 -9.72 8.36
C ALA A 107 0.40 -11.19 8.24
N GLU A 108 1.49 -11.53 7.54
CA GLU A 108 1.94 -12.92 7.39
C GLU A 108 2.33 -13.56 8.73
N SER A 109 2.98 -12.80 9.62
CA SER A 109 3.42 -13.29 10.93
C SER A 109 2.33 -13.23 12.01
N PHE A 110 1.19 -12.59 11.75
CA PHE A 110 0.12 -12.31 12.73
C PHE A 110 -0.30 -13.54 13.55
N TYR A 111 -0.56 -14.67 12.89
CA TYR A 111 -1.06 -15.88 13.56
C TYR A 111 -0.09 -16.43 14.62
N SER A 112 1.22 -16.19 14.44
CA SER A 112 2.28 -16.66 15.31
C SER A 112 2.73 -15.64 16.36
N ALA A 113 2.20 -14.41 16.30
CA ALA A 113 2.59 -13.34 17.19
C ALA A 113 2.21 -13.62 18.65
N GLU A 114 3.14 -13.35 19.57
CA GLU A 114 2.90 -13.46 21.02
C GLU A 114 1.81 -12.48 21.50
N ASN A 115 1.80 -11.28 20.93
CA ASN A 115 0.80 -10.24 21.22
C ASN A 115 0.11 -9.78 19.91
N ARG A 116 -0.92 -10.52 19.49
CA ARG A 116 -1.71 -10.23 18.29
C ARG A 116 -2.45 -8.89 18.35
N GLU A 117 -2.85 -8.42 19.52
CA GLU A 117 -3.52 -7.12 19.68
C GLU A 117 -2.60 -5.98 19.27
N VAL A 118 -1.34 -6.00 19.73
CA VAL A 118 -0.34 -5.00 19.35
C VAL A 118 -0.02 -5.09 17.86
N VAL A 119 0.13 -6.30 17.32
CA VAL A 119 0.36 -6.47 15.86
C VAL A 119 -0.81 -5.93 15.06
N PHE A 120 -2.06 -6.15 15.50
CA PHE A 120 -3.25 -5.63 14.85
C PHE A 120 -3.32 -4.09 14.88
N GLN A 121 -3.00 -3.48 16.02
CA GLN A 121 -2.92 -2.02 16.14
C GLN A 121 -1.85 -1.45 15.20
N ASN A 122 -0.68 -2.09 15.12
CA ASN A 122 0.38 -1.70 14.19
C ASN A 122 -0.05 -1.84 12.74
N LEU A 123 -0.71 -2.95 12.37
CA LEU A 123 -1.27 -3.15 11.03
C LEU A 123 -2.24 -2.05 10.64
N ASN A 124 -3.16 -1.66 11.53
CA ASN A 124 -4.09 -0.56 11.29
C ASN A 124 -3.36 0.79 11.15
N ALA A 125 -2.37 1.06 11.99
CA ALA A 125 -1.58 2.29 11.90
C ALA A 125 -0.81 2.38 10.57
N GLN A 126 -0.22 1.26 10.12
CA GLN A 126 0.49 1.16 8.85
C GLN A 126 -0.46 1.27 7.65
N TYR A 127 -1.62 0.64 7.70
CA TYR A 127 -2.66 0.81 6.67
C TYR A 127 -3.15 2.25 6.57
N ALA A 128 -3.33 2.94 7.70
CA ALA A 128 -3.67 4.37 7.70
C ALA A 128 -2.54 5.25 7.11
N GLN A 129 -1.27 4.88 7.29
CA GLN A 129 -0.13 5.53 6.63
C GLN A 129 -0.17 5.30 5.12
N LEU A 130 -0.34 4.05 4.68
CA LEU A 130 -0.49 3.68 3.27
C LEU A 130 -1.58 4.51 2.59
N MET A 131 -2.76 4.58 3.21
CA MET A 131 -3.88 5.36 2.69
C MET A 131 -3.53 6.84 2.53
N ARG A 132 -2.82 7.45 3.49
CA ARG A 132 -2.38 8.85 3.37
C ARG A 132 -1.41 9.05 2.22
N HIS A 133 -0.42 8.18 2.05
CA HIS A 133 0.55 8.30 0.97
C HIS A 133 -0.07 8.04 -0.41
N VAL A 134 -0.93 7.02 -0.53
CA VAL A 134 -1.70 6.76 -1.76
C VAL A 134 -2.61 7.94 -2.11
N MET A 135 -3.32 8.50 -1.13
CA MET A 135 -4.15 9.68 -1.36
C MET A 135 -3.33 10.93 -1.73
N ALA A 136 -2.15 11.17 -1.15
CA ALA A 136 -1.29 12.30 -1.53
C ALA A 136 -0.85 12.21 -2.99
N LEU A 137 -0.57 10.98 -3.43
CA LEU A 137 -0.19 10.68 -4.80
C LEU A 137 -1.37 10.88 -5.79
N MET A 138 -2.58 10.48 -5.39
CA MET A 138 -3.82 10.59 -6.17
C MET A 138 -4.46 12.00 -6.12
N ALA A 139 -4.30 12.75 -5.04
CA ALA A 139 -5.00 14.00 -4.82
C ALA A 139 -4.47 15.10 -5.74
N THR A 140 -5.36 15.61 -6.58
CA THR A 140 -5.35 16.99 -7.10
C THR A 140 -6.72 17.29 -7.70
N GLU A 141 -7.68 17.75 -6.87
CA GLU A 141 -8.81 18.63 -7.29
C GLU A 141 -9.75 19.17 -6.17
N ALA A 142 -9.69 18.74 -4.90
CA ALA A 142 -10.80 19.03 -3.96
C ALA A 142 -10.60 20.06 -2.82
N VAL A 143 -9.41 20.68 -2.61
CA VAL A 143 -9.17 21.51 -1.39
C VAL A 143 -8.94 23.02 -1.67
N LEU A 144 -9.22 23.50 -2.88
CA LEU A 144 -9.26 24.94 -3.15
C LEU A 144 -10.57 25.29 -3.88
N LYS A 145 -11.66 25.36 -3.12
CA LYS A 145 -12.81 26.20 -3.46
C LYS A 145 -12.85 27.37 -2.48
#